data_AF-A0A812LQ47-F1
#
_entry.id   AF-A0A812LQ47-F1
#
_cell.length_a   1.000
_cell.length_b   1.000
_cell.length_c   1.000
_cell.angle_alpha   90.00
_cell.angle_beta   90.00
_cell.angle_gamma   90.00
#
_symmetry.space_group_name_H-M   'P 1'
#
loop_
_entity.id
_entity.type
_entity.pdbx_description
1 polymer ?
#
loop_
_entity_poly.entity_id
_entity_poly.type
_entity_poly.pdbx_seq_one_letter_code
_entity_poly.pdbx_strand_id
1 'polypeptide(L)'
;MFRDDARPDLVLQGSPMISTDVLREDVSLEVVRRTVTEAAANSLQEARKSVGGLSAGYIKEIMIFKNPPIPLLHVFSAILSLMGHKEPSWESVEVVLSGPELPKLIALEPHEVSWECQLAVQQMVEEHAESFKHEEISRCSLVGAAFAALVRAFLACWAGDSG
;
A
#
# COMPACT_ATOMS: atom_id res chain seq x y z
N MET A 1 4.22 16.90 -77.44
CA MET A 1 4.02 16.11 -76.20
C MET A 1 3.57 17.08 -75.11
N PHE A 2 2.33 16.89 -74.63
CA PHE A 2 1.78 17.16 -73.28
C PHE A 2 2.16 18.48 -72.57
N ARG A 3 1.20 19.42 -72.44
CA ARG A 3 0.34 19.68 -71.23
C ARG A 3 1.12 20.45 -70.14
N ASP A 4 0.60 21.39 -69.36
CA ASP A 4 -0.72 21.93 -69.10
C ASP A 4 -0.52 23.23 -68.29
N ASP A 5 -1.59 23.99 -68.14
CA ASP A 5 -1.75 25.25 -67.42
C ASP A 5 -1.67 25.08 -65.88
N ALA A 6 -1.72 26.21 -65.17
CA ALA A 6 -2.01 26.38 -63.73
C ALA A 6 -0.83 26.22 -62.75
N ARG A 7 -0.66 27.04 -61.70
CA ARG A 7 -1.30 28.25 -61.15
C ARG A 7 -0.32 28.80 -60.08
N PRO A 8 -0.39 30.08 -59.68
CA PRO A 8 0.35 30.62 -58.54
C PRO A 8 -0.39 30.30 -57.24
N ASP A 9 0.27 29.62 -56.30
CA ASP A 9 -0.24 29.27 -54.97
C ASP A 9 0.98 29.13 -54.05
N LEU A 10 1.05 29.60 -52.81
CA LEU A 10 0.28 30.46 -51.94
C LEU A 10 1.22 30.62 -50.75
N VAL A 11 1.18 31.77 -50.12
CA VAL A 11 1.91 32.07 -48.88
C VAL A 11 1.75 30.94 -47.88
N LEU A 12 2.86 30.35 -47.42
CA LEU A 12 2.97 29.82 -46.08
C LEU A 12 4.35 30.16 -45.52
N GLN A 13 4.40 31.27 -44.79
CA GLN A 13 5.40 31.47 -43.76
C GLN A 13 5.23 30.37 -42.71
N GLY A 14 6.05 29.33 -42.80
CA GLY A 14 6.24 28.35 -41.74
C GLY A 14 7.46 28.71 -40.93
N SER A 15 7.29 29.55 -39.90
CA SER A 15 8.26 29.68 -38.82
C SER A 15 8.56 28.30 -38.22
N PRO A 16 9.82 27.89 -38.03
CA PRO A 16 10.09 26.71 -37.21
C PRO A 16 9.87 27.08 -35.74
N MET A 17 8.65 26.85 -35.24
CA MET A 17 8.44 26.59 -33.82
C MET A 17 8.92 25.17 -33.54
N ILE A 18 10.15 25.04 -33.05
CA ILE A 18 10.51 23.91 -32.20
C ILE A 18 10.54 24.48 -30.78
N SER A 19 9.40 24.26 -30.13
CA SER A 19 9.12 24.53 -28.73
C SER A 19 10.29 24.10 -27.86
N THR A 20 10.90 25.08 -27.22
CA THR A 20 11.82 24.89 -26.12
C THR A 20 11.00 24.75 -24.83
N ASP A 21 10.11 23.76 -24.79
CA ASP A 21 9.23 23.48 -23.63
C ASP A 21 9.02 21.96 -23.52
N VAL A 22 10.12 21.21 -23.31
CA VAL A 22 10.06 19.78 -22.95
C VAL A 22 11.05 19.49 -21.80
N LEU A 23 11.15 20.39 -20.82
CA LEU A 23 12.01 20.19 -19.64
C LEU A 23 11.37 20.71 -18.33
N ARG A 24 10.05 20.90 -18.28
CA ARG A 24 9.38 21.42 -17.08
C ARG A 24 8.32 20.49 -16.48
N GLU A 25 7.76 19.56 -17.26
CA GLU A 25 6.73 18.64 -16.76
C GLU A 25 7.30 17.45 -15.97
N ASP A 26 8.50 16.94 -16.30
CA ASP A 26 9.09 15.77 -15.62
C ASP A 26 9.45 16.03 -14.14
N VAL A 27 9.85 17.25 -13.79
CA VAL A 27 10.26 17.60 -12.41
C VAL A 27 9.07 17.53 -11.44
N SER A 28 7.84 17.77 -11.90
CA SER A 28 6.65 17.69 -11.02
C SER A 28 6.34 16.25 -10.61
N LEU A 29 6.55 15.27 -11.48
CA LEU A 29 6.21 13.88 -11.17
C LEU A 29 7.19 13.29 -10.15
N GLU A 30 8.49 13.56 -10.28
CA GLU A 30 9.50 13.10 -9.33
C GLU A 30 9.36 13.74 -7.95
N VAL A 31 9.04 15.05 -7.88
CA VAL A 31 8.81 15.75 -6.60
C VAL A 31 7.54 15.24 -5.91
N VAL A 32 6.46 15.01 -6.67
CA VAL A 32 5.23 14.42 -6.12
C VAL A 32 5.50 13.01 -5.61
N ARG A 33 6.17 12.15 -6.40
CA ARG A 33 6.56 10.79 -5.97
C ARG A 33 7.37 10.81 -4.68
N ARG A 34 8.35 11.71 -4.57
CA ARG A 34 9.18 11.85 -3.35
C ARG A 34 8.38 12.27 -2.12
N THR A 35 7.49 13.25 -2.26
CA THR A 35 6.63 13.65 -1.13
C THR A 35 5.65 12.56 -0.71
N VAL A 36 5.17 11.75 -1.68
CA VAL A 36 4.26 10.63 -1.42
C VAL A 36 4.98 9.49 -0.71
N THR A 37 6.22 9.17 -1.09
CA THR A 37 7.00 8.12 -0.41
C THR A 37 7.40 8.53 1.00
N GLU A 38 7.79 9.80 1.20
CA GLU A 38 8.07 10.34 2.55
C GLU A 38 6.82 10.34 3.44
N ALA A 39 5.65 10.71 2.90
CA ALA A 39 4.39 10.66 3.63
C ALA A 39 3.95 9.22 3.98
N ALA A 40 4.18 8.27 3.06
CA ALA A 40 3.89 6.86 3.29
C ALA A 40 4.80 6.26 4.37
N ALA A 41 6.11 6.58 4.35
CA ALA A 41 7.05 6.15 5.37
C ALA A 41 6.70 6.70 6.75
N ASN A 42 6.29 7.97 6.84
CA ASN A 42 5.80 8.57 8.09
C ASN A 42 4.55 7.84 8.61
N SER A 43 3.57 7.60 7.73
CA SER A 43 2.34 6.89 8.07
C SER A 43 2.62 5.47 8.57
N LEU A 44 3.59 4.78 7.96
CA LEU A 44 4.02 3.45 8.37
C LEU A 44 4.68 3.49 9.76
N GLN A 45 5.55 4.47 10.02
CA GLN A 45 6.18 4.63 11.32
C GLN A 45 5.16 4.96 12.42
N GLU A 46 4.17 5.80 12.13
CA GLU A 46 3.07 6.12 13.06
C GLU A 46 2.19 4.90 13.34
N ALA A 47 1.86 4.11 12.31
CA ALA A 47 1.11 2.87 12.47
C ALA A 47 1.89 1.86 13.32
N ARG A 48 3.20 1.71 13.08
CA ARG A 48 4.08 0.84 13.89
C ARG A 48 4.17 1.30 15.34
N LYS A 49 4.30 2.60 15.60
CA LYS A 49 4.26 3.16 16.96
C LYS A 49 2.93 2.88 17.63
N SER A 50 1.83 3.00 16.90
CA SER A 50 0.49 2.71 17.40
C SER A 50 0.39 1.24 17.80
N VAL A 51 0.85 0.31 16.95
CA VAL A 51 0.84 -1.13 17.24
C VAL A 51 1.78 -1.49 18.39
N GLY A 52 3.01 -0.95 18.41
CA GLY A 52 3.99 -1.20 19.48
C GLY A 52 3.64 -0.54 20.81
N GLY A 53 2.80 0.49 20.80
CA GLY A 53 2.26 1.15 22.00
C GLY A 53 1.02 0.47 22.58
N LEU A 54 0.45 -0.53 21.89
CA LEU A 54 -0.69 -1.29 22.43
C LEU A 54 -0.25 -2.12 23.63
N SER A 55 -1.00 -2.00 24.72
CA SER A 55 -0.79 -2.83 25.90
C SER A 55 -1.07 -4.31 25.58
N ALA A 56 -0.26 -5.21 26.14
CA ALA A 56 -0.43 -6.65 26.00
C ALA A 56 -1.83 -7.15 26.41
N GLY A 57 -2.57 -6.40 27.22
CA GLY A 57 -3.97 -6.69 27.56
C GLY A 57 -4.90 -6.68 26.35
N TYR A 58 -4.75 -5.71 25.44
CA TYR A 58 -5.59 -5.62 24.24
C TYR A 58 -5.28 -6.75 23.25
N ILE A 59 -4.01 -7.17 23.17
CA ILE A 59 -3.60 -8.31 22.34
C ILE A 59 -4.13 -9.62 22.90
N LYS A 60 -4.13 -9.79 24.23
CA LYS A 60 -4.74 -10.97 24.86
C LYS A 60 -6.26 -11.01 24.69
N GLU A 61 -6.92 -9.85 24.63
CA GLU A 61 -8.36 -9.76 24.37
C GLU A 61 -8.75 -10.30 22.99
N ILE A 62 -7.93 -10.07 21.97
CA ILE A 62 -8.22 -10.63 20.64
C ILE A 62 -7.96 -12.14 20.57
N MET A 63 -7.01 -12.65 21.35
CA MET A 63 -6.69 -14.09 21.39
C MET A 63 -7.76 -14.93 22.11
N ILE A 64 -8.53 -14.35 23.04
CA ILE A 64 -9.59 -15.08 23.76
C ILE A 64 -10.88 -15.27 22.94
N PHE A 65 -10.99 -14.68 21.74
CA PHE A 65 -12.16 -14.90 20.89
C PHE A 65 -12.18 -16.34 20.36
N LYS A 66 -13.13 -17.14 20.86
CA LYS A 66 -13.40 -18.50 20.32
C LYS A 66 -13.80 -18.52 18.85
N ASN A 67 -14.36 -17.43 18.35
CA ASN A 67 -14.75 -17.28 16.95
C ASN A 67 -14.39 -15.86 16.50
N PRO A 68 -13.28 -15.67 15.78
CA PRO A 68 -12.82 -14.34 15.39
C PRO A 68 -13.86 -13.70 14.45
N PRO A 69 -14.20 -12.41 14.64
CA PRO A 69 -15.04 -11.70 13.68
C PRO A 69 -14.33 -11.62 12.34
N ILE A 70 -15.11 -11.77 11.25
CA ILE A 70 -14.62 -11.84 9.87
C ILE A 70 -13.62 -10.71 9.53
N PRO A 71 -13.86 -9.43 9.91
CA PRO A 71 -12.91 -8.36 9.59
C PRO A 71 -11.54 -8.53 10.24
N LEU A 72 -11.47 -9.05 11.47
CA LEU A 72 -10.18 -9.32 12.12
C LEU A 72 -9.44 -10.43 11.41
N LEU A 73 -10.14 -11.49 11.02
CA LEU A 73 -9.53 -12.60 10.31
C LEU A 73 -8.88 -12.12 9.01
N HIS A 74 -9.56 -11.30 8.21
CA HIS A 74 -8.98 -10.76 6.97
C HIS A 74 -7.73 -9.92 7.22
N VAL A 75 -7.74 -9.05 8.25
CA VAL A 75 -6.57 -8.20 8.56
C VAL A 75 -5.39 -9.01 9.07
N PHE A 76 -5.61 -9.98 9.95
CA PHE A 76 -4.53 -10.81 10.46
C PHE A 76 -4.03 -11.82 9.43
N SER A 77 -4.89 -12.35 8.56
CA SER A 77 -4.46 -13.16 7.42
C SER A 77 -3.53 -12.37 6.50
N ALA A 78 -3.77 -11.06 6.32
CA ALA A 78 -2.93 -10.21 5.47
C ALA A 78 -1.54 -10.07 6.10
N ILE A 79 -1.50 -9.87 7.41
CA ILE A 79 -0.27 -9.79 8.18
C ILE A 79 0.53 -11.09 8.11
N LEU A 80 -0.12 -12.24 8.24
CA LEU A 80 0.53 -13.53 8.11
C LEU A 80 1.10 -13.74 6.71
N SER A 81 0.38 -13.33 5.67
CA SER A 81 0.90 -13.34 4.30
C SER A 81 2.07 -12.39 4.12
N LEU A 82 2.10 -11.21 4.76
CA LEU A 82 3.27 -10.32 4.77
C LEU A 82 4.50 -10.99 5.40
N MET A 83 4.28 -11.82 6.41
CA MET A 83 5.33 -12.60 7.07
C MET A 83 5.74 -13.88 6.30
N GLY A 84 5.11 -14.14 5.13
CA GLY A 84 5.44 -15.29 4.28
C GLY A 84 4.77 -16.60 4.69
N HIS A 85 3.74 -16.56 5.54
CA HIS A 85 2.96 -17.77 5.85
C HIS A 85 2.09 -18.14 4.64
N LYS A 86 2.24 -19.39 4.16
CA LYS A 86 1.48 -19.91 3.01
C LYS A 86 0.00 -20.15 3.32
N GLU A 87 -0.32 -20.51 4.56
CA GLU A 87 -1.68 -20.83 5.00
C GLU A 87 -2.05 -19.97 6.21
N PRO A 88 -2.65 -18.78 5.98
CA PRO A 88 -3.06 -17.93 7.08
C PRO A 88 -4.26 -18.55 7.82
N SER A 89 -4.00 -19.10 8.99
CA SER A 89 -5.02 -19.64 9.90
C SER A 89 -5.07 -18.84 11.20
N TRP A 90 -6.23 -18.83 11.86
CA TRP A 90 -6.38 -18.15 13.15
C TRP A 90 -5.40 -18.68 14.21
N GLU A 91 -5.13 -19.98 14.20
CA GLU A 91 -4.14 -20.60 15.09
C GLU A 91 -2.74 -20.01 14.86
N SER A 92 -2.37 -19.74 13.59
CA SER A 92 -1.10 -19.07 13.26
C SER A 92 -1.09 -17.62 13.74
N VAL A 93 -2.23 -16.93 13.70
CA VAL A 93 -2.37 -15.56 14.25
C VAL A 93 -2.11 -15.57 15.75
N GLU A 94 -2.70 -16.50 16.50
CA GLU A 94 -2.50 -16.60 17.95
C GLU A 94 -1.04 -16.83 18.33
N VAL A 95 -0.33 -17.67 17.55
CA VAL A 95 1.11 -17.92 17.71
C VAL A 95 1.93 -16.67 17.46
N VAL A 96 1.65 -15.93 16.39
CA VAL A 96 2.39 -14.70 16.05
C VAL A 96 2.17 -13.61 17.09
N LEU A 97 0.93 -13.44 17.56
CA LEU A 97 0.56 -12.44 18.56
C LEU A 97 1.10 -12.74 19.96
N SER A 98 1.18 -14.03 20.32
CA SER A 98 1.72 -14.47 21.62
C SER A 98 3.25 -14.61 21.62
N GLY A 99 3.84 -14.75 20.44
CA GLY A 99 5.24 -15.09 20.25
C GLY A 99 6.16 -13.89 20.03
N PRO A 100 7.47 -14.16 19.84
CA PRO A 100 8.47 -13.16 19.48
C PRO A 100 8.35 -12.69 18.02
N GLU A 101 7.29 -13.07 17.31
CA GLU A 101 7.07 -12.71 15.91
C GLU A 101 6.39 -11.34 15.76
N LEU A 102 5.55 -10.96 16.72
CA LEU A 102 4.95 -9.63 16.81
C LEU A 102 5.96 -8.47 16.69
N PRO A 103 7.07 -8.42 17.45
CA PRO A 103 8.06 -7.36 17.27
C PRO A 103 8.77 -7.42 15.91
N LYS A 104 8.92 -8.61 15.30
CA LYS A 104 9.49 -8.75 13.95
C LYS A 104 8.56 -8.15 12.91
N LEU A 105 7.25 -8.38 13.03
CA LEU A 105 6.24 -7.76 12.19
C LEU A 105 6.27 -6.23 12.30
N ILE A 106 6.40 -5.69 13.51
CA ILE A 106 6.46 -4.24 13.73
C ILE A 106 7.75 -3.66 13.12
N ALA A 107 8.85 -4.39 13.16
CA ALA A 107 10.14 -4.00 12.57
C ALA A 107 10.26 -4.30 11.06
N LEU A 108 9.30 -5.02 10.47
CA LEU A 108 9.35 -5.51 9.09
C LEU A 108 9.32 -4.34 8.11
N GLU A 109 10.33 -4.24 7.25
CA GLU A 109 10.39 -3.21 6.21
C GLU A 109 9.71 -3.65 4.90
N PRO A 110 9.09 -2.71 4.16
CA PRO A 110 8.47 -3.00 2.87
C PRO A 110 9.43 -3.57 1.84
N HIS A 111 10.71 -3.21 1.92
CA HIS A 111 11.74 -3.74 1.02
C HIS A 111 12.19 -5.18 1.35
N GLU A 112 11.89 -5.69 2.55
CA GLU A 112 12.27 -7.07 2.95
C GLU A 112 11.24 -8.11 2.51
N VAL A 113 10.02 -7.69 2.21
CA VAL A 113 8.93 -8.60 1.83
C VAL A 113 9.00 -8.89 0.33
N SER A 114 8.89 -10.16 -0.02
CA SER A 114 8.83 -10.59 -1.42
C SER A 114 7.61 -10.00 -2.14
N TRP A 115 7.79 -9.66 -3.41
CA TRP A 115 6.74 -9.12 -4.28
C TRP A 115 5.47 -10.01 -4.30
N GLU A 116 5.64 -11.34 -4.26
CA GLU A 116 4.55 -12.31 -4.26
C GLU A 116 3.66 -12.18 -3.02
N CYS A 117 4.26 -11.93 -1.86
CA CYS A 117 3.55 -11.74 -0.59
C CYS A 117 2.82 -10.40 -0.58
N GLN A 118 3.45 -9.35 -1.10
CA GLN A 118 2.81 -8.04 -1.23
C GLN A 118 1.60 -8.08 -2.16
N LEU A 119 1.74 -8.74 -3.31
CA LEU A 119 0.64 -8.88 -4.28
C LEU A 119 -0.53 -9.69 -3.69
N ALA A 120 -0.24 -10.78 -2.99
CA ALA A 120 -1.29 -11.56 -2.30
C ALA A 120 -2.04 -10.72 -1.27
N VAL A 121 -1.31 -9.89 -0.52
CA VAL A 121 -1.90 -8.99 0.49
C VAL A 121 -2.70 -7.88 -0.17
N GLN A 122 -2.20 -7.30 -1.27
CA GLN A 122 -2.93 -6.31 -2.04
C GLN A 122 -4.27 -6.87 -2.54
N GLN A 123 -4.24 -8.03 -3.18
CA GLN A 123 -5.45 -8.72 -3.65
C GLN A 123 -6.43 -8.95 -2.50
N MET A 124 -5.95 -9.42 -1.35
CA MET A 124 -6.83 -9.68 -0.21
C MET A 124 -7.42 -8.39 0.39
N VAL A 125 -6.68 -7.29 0.38
CA VAL A 125 -7.18 -5.97 0.78
C VAL A 125 -8.22 -5.45 -0.20
N GLU A 126 -8.06 -5.70 -1.51
CA GLU A 126 -9.03 -5.32 -2.53
C GLU A 126 -10.31 -6.17 -2.47
N GLU A 127 -10.18 -7.50 -2.37
CA GLU A 127 -11.29 -8.44 -2.26
C GLU A 127 -12.11 -8.24 -0.98
N HIS A 128 -11.45 -7.85 0.10
CA HIS A 128 -12.08 -7.64 1.40
C HIS A 128 -12.00 -6.19 1.88
N ALA A 129 -12.04 -5.22 0.96
CA ALA A 129 -11.87 -3.80 1.27
C ALA A 129 -12.79 -3.29 2.40
N GLU A 130 -14.00 -3.84 2.51
CA GLU A 130 -14.94 -3.53 3.59
C GLU A 130 -14.41 -3.89 4.98
N SER A 131 -13.67 -5.00 5.11
CA SER A 131 -13.05 -5.44 6.36
C SER A 131 -11.89 -4.56 6.81
N PHE A 132 -11.24 -3.87 5.87
CA PHE A 132 -10.14 -2.94 6.14
C PHE A 132 -10.61 -1.49 6.39
N LYS A 133 -11.93 -1.22 6.33
CA LYS A 133 -12.50 0.08 6.70
C LYS A 133 -12.33 0.29 8.21
N HIS A 134 -11.81 1.46 8.58
CA HIS A 134 -11.59 1.81 9.99
C HIS A 134 -12.87 1.67 10.83
N GLU A 135 -14.03 2.05 10.29
CA GLU A 135 -15.33 1.97 10.96
C GLU A 135 -15.73 0.52 11.30
N GLU A 136 -15.48 -0.42 10.40
CA GLU A 136 -15.88 -1.82 10.60
C GLU A 136 -14.93 -2.54 11.57
N ILE A 137 -13.63 -2.32 11.44
CA ILE A 137 -12.67 -3.02 12.29
C ILE A 137 -12.55 -2.39 13.69
N SER A 138 -12.71 -1.08 13.83
CA SER A 138 -12.69 -0.41 15.14
C SER A 138 -13.85 -0.84 16.03
N ARG A 139 -14.99 -1.25 15.44
CA ARG A 139 -16.11 -1.88 16.15
C ARG A 139 -15.75 -3.25 16.72
N CYS A 140 -14.86 -3.98 16.07
CA CYS A 140 -14.41 -5.30 16.51
C CYS A 140 -13.27 -5.19 17.52
N SER A 141 -12.21 -4.43 17.20
CA SER A 141 -11.06 -4.26 18.08
C SER A 141 -10.22 -3.04 17.69
N LEU A 142 -9.77 -2.30 18.70
CA LEU A 142 -8.78 -1.23 18.54
C LEU A 142 -7.45 -1.77 17.98
N VAL A 143 -7.05 -2.98 18.38
CA VAL A 143 -5.82 -3.64 17.93
C VAL A 143 -5.91 -3.94 16.43
N GLY A 144 -7.03 -4.53 16.00
CA GLY A 144 -7.30 -4.79 14.59
C GLY A 144 -7.25 -3.51 13.75
N ALA A 145 -7.80 -2.41 14.26
CA ALA A 145 -7.77 -1.13 13.57
C ALA A 145 -6.35 -0.59 13.36
N ALA A 146 -5.48 -0.71 14.38
CA ALA A 146 -4.08 -0.31 14.27
C ALA A 146 -3.33 -1.19 13.25
N PHE A 147 -3.60 -2.49 13.25
CA PHE A 147 -3.02 -3.43 12.28
C PHE A 147 -3.50 -3.18 10.85
N ALA A 148 -4.78 -2.88 10.64
CA ALA A 148 -5.30 -2.51 9.33
C ALA A 148 -4.64 -1.24 8.78
N ALA A 149 -4.45 -0.23 9.65
CA ALA A 149 -3.74 0.98 9.28
C ALA A 149 -2.28 0.69 8.89
N LEU A 150 -1.61 -0.22 9.61
CA LEU A 150 -0.25 -0.66 9.29
C LEU A 150 -0.18 -1.35 7.93
N VAL A 151 -1.07 -2.31 7.64
CA VAL A 151 -1.10 -3.00 6.34
C VAL A 151 -1.33 -2.02 5.19
N ARG A 152 -2.24 -1.06 5.34
CA ARG A 152 -2.50 -0.04 4.33
C ARG A 152 -1.31 0.89 4.11
N ALA A 153 -0.66 1.32 5.19
CA ALA A 153 0.56 2.13 5.10
C ALA A 153 1.71 1.37 4.44
N PHE A 154 1.82 0.06 4.71
CA PHE A 154 2.82 -0.82 4.12
C PHE A 154 2.62 -0.93 2.59
N LEU A 155 1.39 -1.18 2.14
CA LEU A 155 1.06 -1.22 0.71
C LEU A 155 1.27 0.15 0.02
N ALA A 156 0.93 1.25 0.70
CA ALA A 156 1.15 2.59 0.16
C ALA A 156 2.65 2.90 0.00
N CYS A 157 3.49 2.45 0.93
CA CYS A 157 4.94 2.59 0.84
C CYS A 157 5.51 1.79 -0.33
N TRP A 158 4.98 0.59 -0.58
CA TRP A 158 5.39 -0.24 -1.70
C TRP A 158 4.95 0.33 -3.06
N ALA A 159 3.71 0.81 -3.17
CA ALA A 159 3.16 1.37 -4.41
C ALA A 159 3.95 2.61 -4.89
N GLY A 160 4.62 3.32 -3.99
CA GLY A 160 5.47 4.47 -4.32
C GLY A 160 6.84 4.12 -4.92
N ASP A 161 7.30 2.88 -4.78
CA ASP A 161 8.62 2.41 -5.26
C ASP A 161 8.57 1.81 -6.67
N SER A 162 7.40 1.33 -7.12
CA SER A 162 7.21 0.64 -8.40
C SER A 162 7.11 1.57 -9.63
N GLY A 163 7.65 2.80 -9.57
CA GLY A 163 7.38 3.89 -10.52
C GLY A 163 8.54 4.37 -11.36
#